data_AF-A0A523VVC9-F1
#
_entry.id   AF-A0A523VVC9-F1
#
_cell.length_a   1.000
_cell.length_b   1.000
_cell.length_c   1.000
_cell.angle_alpha   90.00
_cell.angle_beta   90.00
_cell.angle_gamma   90.00
#
_symmetry.space_group_name_H-M   'P 1'
#
loop_
_entity.id
_entity.type
_entity.pdbx_description
1 polymer ?
#
loop_
_entity_poly.entity_id
_entity_poly.type
_entity_poly.pdbx_seq_one_letter_code
_entity_poly.pdbx_strand_id
1 'polypeptide(L)'
;MNIWVMESDSGITLVYKPYMDFPINEDLVSGLLTALNQFTIVEFKQGIESIEMGGLRWVYISDKDTNLLFIAADSKDVTAETLRARLDVIRYTFIQQYAHKGNRWGTKWAGNVEIYKPFENVIDEYYTQWKQAERITTVAEFFDILGIYQQILNLVINVIEGHLSEERKEIIYVKIEQMFKHYSNLEIVKKNPELSKITFERRVGFNIINIDPMNCDMFIVEKQILGLIRRIVEILKEEEGYFPSLKYFVKENIFDYLMSNFNLLNDLNLFTFLLQLFLMK
;
A
#
# COMPACT_ATOMS: atom_id res chain seq x y z
N MET A 1 4.53 13.14 3.38
CA MET A 1 5.08 13.62 4.66
C MET A 1 5.62 15.04 4.54
N ASN A 2 5.35 15.94 5.50
CA ASN A 2 6.05 17.21 5.70
C ASN A 2 6.57 17.24 7.13
N ILE A 3 7.75 17.81 7.37
CA ILE A 3 8.42 17.79 8.69
C ILE A 3 8.80 19.20 9.13
N TRP A 4 8.53 19.50 10.40
CA TRP A 4 8.99 20.70 11.10
C TRP A 4 9.82 20.30 12.31
N VAL A 5 10.98 20.93 12.45
CA VAL A 5 11.76 20.97 13.68
C VAL A 5 11.77 22.41 14.14
N MET A 6 11.24 22.66 15.33
CA MET A 6 11.02 24.01 15.82
C MET A 6 11.46 24.15 17.26
N GLU A 7 11.66 25.39 17.64
CA GLU A 7 11.75 25.79 19.03
C GLU A 7 10.36 25.79 19.67
N SER A 8 10.21 25.13 20.83
CA SER A 8 8.90 24.79 21.37
C SER A 8 8.09 25.97 21.93
N ASP A 9 8.72 27.09 22.29
CA ASP A 9 8.06 28.21 22.96
C ASP A 9 7.74 29.36 21.99
N SER A 10 8.66 29.65 21.09
CA SER A 10 8.64 30.74 20.12
C SER A 10 8.07 30.33 18.76
N GLY A 11 8.06 29.03 18.45
CA GLY A 11 7.64 28.51 17.15
C GLY A 11 8.61 28.84 16.01
N ILE A 12 9.85 29.23 16.34
CA ILE A 12 10.89 29.46 15.34
C ILE A 12 11.24 28.14 14.65
N THR A 13 11.09 28.11 13.33
CA THR A 13 11.43 26.96 12.51
C THR A 13 12.94 26.85 12.36
N LEU A 14 13.50 25.72 12.79
CA LEU A 14 14.92 25.40 12.62
C LEU A 14 15.13 24.64 11.31
N VAL A 15 14.21 23.72 11.00
CA VAL A 15 14.21 22.93 9.78
C VAL A 15 12.77 22.73 9.33
N TYR A 16 12.51 22.97 8.05
CA TYR A 16 11.29 22.56 7.38
C TYR A 16 11.63 21.75 6.14
N LYS A 17 11.01 20.57 6.02
CA LYS A 17 11.19 19.70 4.86
C LYS A 17 9.85 19.26 4.30
N PRO A 18 9.40 19.84 3.17
CA PRO A 18 8.18 19.42 2.50
C PRO A 18 8.44 18.27 1.51
N TYR A 19 7.58 17.25 1.52
CA TYR A 19 7.46 16.26 0.43
C TYR A 19 6.07 16.23 -0.20
N MET A 20 5.08 16.88 0.42
CA MET A 20 3.75 17.09 -0.15
C MET A 20 3.62 18.53 -0.60
N ASP A 21 3.06 18.71 -1.79
CA ASP A 21 2.78 20.03 -2.34
C ASP A 21 1.63 20.65 -1.54
N PHE A 22 1.96 21.60 -0.67
CA PHE A 22 1.02 22.22 0.24
C PHE A 22 1.18 23.74 0.12
N PRO A 23 0.17 24.47 -0.40
CA PRO A 23 0.28 25.89 -0.69
C PRO A 23 0.12 26.72 0.58
N ILE A 24 0.98 26.49 1.59
CA ILE A 24 0.98 27.27 2.83
C ILE A 24 2.38 27.80 3.14
N ASN A 25 2.42 29.04 3.62
CA ASN A 25 3.61 29.69 4.14
C ASN A 25 4.11 28.96 5.40
N GLU A 26 5.37 28.52 5.37
CA GLU A 26 6.06 27.78 6.44
C GLU A 26 5.95 28.46 7.80
N ASP A 27 6.25 29.77 7.88
CA ASP A 27 6.28 30.54 9.12
C ASP A 27 4.88 30.75 9.73
N LEU A 28 3.86 30.83 8.86
CA LEU A 28 2.47 30.92 9.33
C LEU A 28 2.03 29.61 9.98
N VAL A 29 2.48 28.48 9.43
CA VAL A 29 2.13 27.14 9.93
C VAL A 29 2.87 26.84 11.23
N SER A 30 4.16 27.15 11.32
CA SER A 30 4.95 26.90 12.53
C SER A 30 4.39 27.61 13.77
N GLY A 31 4.01 28.90 13.62
CA GLY A 31 3.37 29.68 14.68
C GLY A 31 2.02 29.08 15.11
N LEU A 32 1.18 28.67 14.16
CA LEU A 32 -0.10 28.02 14.45
C LEU A 32 0.08 26.69 15.19
N LEU A 33 0.97 25.82 14.70
CA LEU A 33 1.19 24.49 15.28
C LEU A 33 1.72 24.59 16.71
N THR A 34 2.64 25.53 16.96
CA THR A 34 3.18 25.80 18.29
C THR A 34 2.09 26.32 19.22
N ALA A 35 1.29 27.30 18.78
CA ALA A 35 0.20 27.85 19.56
C ALA A 35 -0.87 26.80 19.92
N LEU A 36 -1.20 25.90 18.98
CA LEU A 36 -2.12 24.78 19.23
C LEU A 36 -1.58 23.84 20.31
N ASN A 37 -0.31 23.46 20.21
CA ASN A 37 0.31 22.59 21.21
C ASN A 37 0.37 23.28 22.59
N GLN A 38 0.77 24.55 22.64
CA GLN A 38 0.81 25.32 23.89
C GLN A 38 -0.58 25.48 24.53
N PHE A 39 -1.61 25.76 23.73
CA PHE A 39 -3.00 25.78 24.21
C PHE A 39 -3.36 24.46 24.88
N THR A 40 -3.04 23.32 24.26
CA THR A 40 -3.35 22.02 24.87
C THR A 40 -2.58 21.76 26.17
N ILE A 41 -1.31 22.16 26.24
CA ILE A 41 -0.50 22.02 27.46
C ILE A 41 -1.06 22.88 28.58
N VAL A 42 -1.47 24.11 28.29
CA VAL A 42 -1.98 25.05 29.31
C VAL A 42 -3.33 24.58 29.85
N GLU A 43 -4.27 24.26 28.95
CA GLU A 43 -5.65 23.94 29.30
C GLU A 43 -5.82 22.50 29.79
N PHE A 44 -5.18 21.53 29.13
CA PHE A 44 -5.38 20.10 29.39
C PHE A 44 -4.18 19.43 30.07
N LYS A 45 -3.09 20.16 30.35
CA LYS A 45 -1.85 19.64 30.96
C LYS A 45 -1.16 18.54 30.15
N GLN A 46 -1.53 18.38 28.88
CA GLN A 46 -0.99 17.41 27.94
C GLN A 46 -0.80 18.08 26.58
N GLY A 47 0.32 17.80 25.92
CA GLY A 47 0.56 18.25 24.55
C GLY A 47 -0.23 17.42 23.54
N ILE A 48 -0.27 17.90 22.30
CA ILE A 48 -0.86 17.13 21.20
C ILE A 48 0.02 15.90 20.98
N GLU A 49 -0.60 14.73 20.81
CA GLU A 49 0.08 13.53 20.35
C GLU A 49 -0.13 13.36 18.85
N SER A 50 -1.40 13.46 18.43
CA SER A 50 -1.80 13.51 17.03
C SER A 50 -3.10 14.29 16.85
N ILE A 51 -3.29 14.87 15.67
CA ILE A 51 -4.53 15.57 15.28
C ILE A 51 -4.78 15.36 13.79
N GLU A 52 -6.05 15.22 13.40
CA GLU A 52 -6.43 15.26 11.98
C GLU A 52 -6.93 16.66 11.61
N MET A 53 -6.26 17.29 10.65
CA MET A 53 -6.54 18.68 10.25
C MET A 53 -6.22 18.86 8.77
N GLY A 54 -7.11 19.52 8.01
CA GLY A 54 -6.86 19.84 6.60
C GLY A 54 -6.73 18.62 5.67
N GLY A 55 -7.37 17.49 6.04
CA GLY A 55 -7.24 16.24 5.29
C GLY A 55 -5.97 15.46 5.57
N LEU A 56 -5.09 15.96 6.45
CA LEU A 56 -3.84 15.33 6.85
C LEU A 56 -3.90 14.81 8.28
N ARG A 57 -3.03 13.86 8.59
CA ARG A 57 -2.71 13.40 9.93
C ARG A 57 -1.42 14.07 10.40
N TRP A 58 -1.49 14.70 11.56
CA TRP A 58 -0.38 15.42 12.17
C TRP A 58 0.04 14.70 13.44
N VAL A 59 1.34 14.58 13.68
CA VAL A 59 1.91 13.99 14.89
C VAL A 59 2.91 14.95 15.49
N TYR A 60 2.89 15.03 16.83
CA TYR A 60 3.69 15.95 17.61
C TYR A 60 4.57 15.17 18.59
N ILE A 61 5.85 15.55 18.67
CA ILE A 61 6.77 15.10 19.70
C ILE A 61 7.45 16.33 20.31
N SER A 62 7.13 16.62 21.57
CA SER A 62 7.77 17.67 22.34
C SER A 62 8.92 17.07 23.17
N ASP A 63 10.11 17.62 23.01
CA ASP A 63 11.30 17.24 23.77
C ASP A 63 11.64 18.33 24.78
N LYS A 64 11.23 18.12 26.03
CA LYS A 64 11.34 19.11 27.11
C LYS A 64 12.79 19.40 27.51
N ASP A 65 13.68 18.43 27.36
CA ASP A 65 15.10 18.58 27.75
C ASP A 65 15.83 19.52 26.80
N THR A 66 15.43 19.53 25.52
CA THR A 66 16.03 20.37 24.49
C THR A 66 15.18 21.59 24.11
N ASN A 67 13.98 21.74 24.66
CA ASN A 67 12.99 22.76 24.27
C ASN A 67 12.63 22.75 22.78
N LEU A 68 12.57 21.56 22.19
CA LEU A 68 12.29 21.38 20.77
C LEU A 68 10.90 20.76 20.57
N LEU A 69 10.26 21.17 19.48
CA LEU A 69 8.99 20.65 19.02
C LEU A 69 9.18 20.08 17.61
N PHE A 70 8.93 18.77 17.49
CA PHE A 70 8.98 18.04 16.25
C PHE A 70 7.56 17.76 15.79
N ILE A 71 7.26 18.07 14.53
CA ILE A 71 5.95 17.83 13.95
C ILE A 71 6.12 17.18 12.58
N ALA A 72 5.30 16.16 12.31
CA ALA A 72 5.17 15.59 10.98
C ALA A 72 3.70 15.59 10.55
N ALA A 73 3.46 15.84 9.28
CA ALA A 73 2.16 15.74 8.64
C ALA A 73 2.23 14.75 7.48
N ASP A 74 1.26 13.85 7.35
CA ASP A 74 1.14 12.98 6.18
C ASP A 74 -0.32 12.75 5.80
N SER A 75 -0.53 12.08 4.67
CA SER A 75 -1.84 11.60 4.26
C SER A 75 -2.40 10.56 5.26
N LYS A 76 -3.73 10.39 5.26
CA LYS A 76 -4.44 9.61 6.31
C LYS A 76 -4.20 8.10 6.25
N ASP A 77 -3.69 7.60 5.13
CA ASP A 77 -3.26 6.22 4.91
C ASP A 77 -2.07 5.83 5.80
N VAL A 78 -1.21 6.77 6.18
CA VAL A 78 -0.11 6.51 7.12
C VAL A 78 -0.64 6.58 8.56
N THR A 79 -0.55 5.49 9.32
CA THR A 79 -1.01 5.46 10.73
C THR A 79 -0.26 6.47 11.60
N ALA A 80 -0.92 6.98 12.66
CA ALA A 80 -0.28 7.91 13.60
C ALA A 80 0.98 7.32 14.23
N GLU A 81 0.96 6.02 14.50
CA GLU A 81 2.06 5.28 15.13
C GLU A 81 3.28 5.19 14.20
N THR A 82 3.08 4.84 12.92
CA THR A 82 4.14 4.82 11.91
C THR A 82 4.74 6.22 11.71
N LEU A 83 3.88 7.24 11.59
CA LEU A 83 4.33 8.62 11.44
C LEU A 83 5.11 9.11 12.67
N ARG A 84 4.67 8.73 13.88
CA ARG A 84 5.37 9.03 15.14
C ARG A 84 6.72 8.35 15.22
N ALA A 85 6.82 7.06 14.86
CA ALA A 85 8.09 6.34 14.87
C ALA A 85 9.12 6.97 13.92
N ARG A 86 8.68 7.36 12.72
CA ARG A 86 9.51 8.11 11.74
C ARG A 86 10.00 9.44 12.30
N LEU A 87 9.08 10.21 12.89
CA LEU A 87 9.40 11.49 13.52
C LEU A 87 10.34 11.32 14.72
N ASP A 88 10.23 10.23 15.47
CA ASP A 88 11.09 9.95 16.61
C ASP A 88 12.54 9.63 16.20
N VAL A 89 12.73 8.93 15.06
CA VAL A 89 14.07 8.74 14.45
C VAL A 89 14.67 10.09 14.09
N ILE A 90 13.90 10.97 13.44
CA ILE A 90 14.34 12.32 13.07
C ILE A 90 14.70 13.13 14.32
N ARG A 91 13.84 13.10 15.36
CA ARG A 91 14.10 13.76 16.65
C ARG A 91 15.42 13.29 17.25
N TYR A 92 15.59 11.99 17.39
CA TYR A 92 16.77 11.41 17.99
C TYR A 92 18.04 11.86 17.25
N THR A 93 18.06 11.75 15.92
CA THR A 93 19.22 12.15 15.11
C THR A 93 19.49 13.64 15.18
N PHE A 94 18.45 14.49 15.13
CA PHE A 94 18.60 15.94 15.26
C PHE A 94 19.23 16.31 16.61
N ILE A 95 18.71 15.74 17.70
CA ILE A 95 19.21 16.00 19.05
C ILE A 95 20.66 15.54 19.17
N GLN A 96 21.00 14.36 18.65
CA GLN A 96 22.39 13.87 18.68
C GLN A 96 23.36 14.80 17.94
N GLN A 97 22.97 15.32 16.77
CA GLN A 97 23.84 16.16 15.94
C GLN A 97 23.96 17.59 16.45
N TYR A 98 22.86 18.18 16.94
CA TYR A 98 22.78 19.62 17.19
C TYR A 98 22.49 19.99 18.65
N ALA A 99 21.97 19.08 19.47
CA ALA A 99 21.50 19.39 20.83
C ALA A 99 22.07 18.48 21.95
N HIS A 100 22.99 17.54 21.67
CA HIS A 100 23.54 16.64 22.68
C HIS A 100 24.58 17.34 23.58
N LYS A 101 24.38 17.21 24.90
CA LYS A 101 25.25 17.65 26.03
C LYS A 101 25.56 19.17 26.10
N GLY A 102 24.97 19.80 27.12
CA GLY A 102 25.56 20.93 27.85
C GLY A 102 25.54 22.31 27.19
N ASN A 103 25.24 22.41 25.90
CA ASN A 103 24.99 23.69 25.25
C ASN A 103 23.48 23.95 25.27
N ARG A 104 23.03 24.83 26.17
CA ARG A 104 21.74 25.51 25.97
C ARG A 104 21.77 26.09 24.56
N TRP A 105 21.02 25.53 23.62
CA TRP A 105 20.96 26.02 22.23
C TRP A 105 20.60 27.53 22.20
N GLY A 106 19.86 28.02 23.19
CA GLY A 106 19.57 29.45 23.41
C GLY A 106 20.77 30.36 23.77
N THR A 107 21.96 29.83 24.09
CA THR A 107 23.18 30.64 24.30
C THR A 107 24.06 30.77 23.06
N LYS A 108 23.86 29.93 22.04
CA LYS A 108 24.54 30.00 20.73
C LYS A 108 23.63 30.48 19.60
N TRP A 109 22.32 30.50 19.82
CA TRP A 109 21.36 30.97 18.82
C TRP A 109 21.40 32.50 18.72
N ALA A 110 22.14 33.00 17.74
CA ALA A 110 22.15 34.41 17.34
C ALA A 110 21.11 34.70 16.23
N GLY A 111 20.06 33.88 16.11
CA GLY A 111 19.06 33.99 15.03
C GLY A 111 19.45 33.29 13.72
N ASN A 112 20.58 32.58 13.65
CA ASN A 112 21.00 31.91 12.42
C ASN A 112 20.50 30.45 12.34
N VAL A 113 19.48 30.22 11.52
CA VAL A 113 18.90 28.89 11.26
C VAL A 113 19.63 28.10 10.16
N GLU A 114 20.48 28.75 9.37
CA GLU A 114 21.19 28.10 8.24
C GLU A 114 22.12 26.96 8.68
N ILE A 115 22.56 26.96 9.95
CA ILE A 115 23.40 25.89 10.51
C ILE A 115 22.68 24.53 10.55
N TYR A 116 21.34 24.53 10.54
CA TYR A 116 20.51 23.32 10.60
C TYR A 116 20.07 22.85 9.21
N LYS A 117 20.19 23.69 8.18
CA LYS A 117 19.81 23.37 6.80
C LYS A 117 20.43 22.08 6.25
N PRO A 118 21.71 21.73 6.55
CA PRO A 118 22.27 20.45 6.12
C PRO A 118 21.50 19.22 6.63
N PHE A 119 20.73 19.35 7.71
CA PHE A 119 19.91 18.27 8.26
C PHE A 119 18.76 17.87 7.33
N GLU A 120 18.32 18.75 6.42
CA GLU A 120 17.34 18.39 5.39
C GLU A 120 17.80 17.19 4.54
N ASN A 121 19.10 17.07 4.28
CA ASN A 121 19.66 15.93 3.54
C ASN A 121 19.54 14.63 4.33
N VAL A 122 19.69 14.68 5.66
CA VAL A 122 19.50 13.52 6.54
C VAL A 122 18.04 13.07 6.53
N ILE A 123 17.12 14.04 6.54
CA ILE A 123 15.68 13.76 6.38
C ILE A 123 15.40 13.14 5.01
N ASP A 124 16.02 13.65 3.93
CA ASP A 124 15.90 13.09 2.57
C ASP A 124 16.36 11.65 2.48
N GLU A 125 17.48 11.31 3.13
CA GLU A 125 18.01 9.95 3.18
C GLU A 125 17.01 9.01 3.86
N TYR A 126 16.48 9.36 5.04
CA TYR A 126 15.49 8.55 5.73
C TYR A 126 14.19 8.41 4.93
N TYR A 127 13.69 9.52 4.37
CA TYR A 127 12.47 9.50 3.58
C TYR A 127 12.61 8.58 2.36
N THR A 128 13.74 8.66 1.66
CA THR A 128 14.03 7.81 0.51
C THR A 128 14.10 6.34 0.90
N GLN A 129 14.77 6.01 2.01
CA GLN A 129 14.84 4.63 2.52
C GLN A 129 13.46 4.09 2.89
N TRP A 130 12.63 4.88 3.58
CA TRP A 130 11.27 4.48 3.94
C TRP A 130 10.39 4.28 2.70
N LYS A 131 10.47 5.17 1.71
CA LYS A 131 9.74 5.02 0.45
C LYS A 131 10.17 3.80 -0.36
N GLN A 132 11.47 3.49 -0.37
CA GLN A 132 11.98 2.27 -0.99
C GLN A 132 11.47 1.02 -0.27
N ALA A 133 11.50 1.01 1.07
CA ALA A 133 10.98 -0.10 1.87
C ALA A 133 9.48 -0.30 1.64
N GLU A 134 8.67 0.77 1.70
CA GLU A 134 7.23 0.74 1.39
C GLU A 134 6.97 0.11 0.01
N ARG A 135 7.69 0.58 -1.02
CA ARG A 135 7.56 0.05 -2.39
C ARG A 135 7.91 -1.43 -2.47
N ILE A 136 8.98 -1.87 -1.81
CA ILE A 136 9.40 -3.27 -1.80
C ILE A 136 8.33 -4.14 -1.14
N THR A 137 7.76 -3.69 -0.02
CA THR A 137 6.66 -4.39 0.66
C THR A 137 5.44 -4.53 -0.25
N THR A 138 4.99 -3.45 -0.88
CA THR A 138 3.84 -3.49 -1.81
C THR A 138 4.09 -4.42 -3.00
N VAL A 139 5.32 -4.45 -3.53
CA VAL A 139 5.69 -5.36 -4.61
C VAL A 139 5.67 -6.82 -4.17
N ALA A 140 6.15 -7.12 -2.97
CA ALA A 140 6.12 -8.46 -2.39
C ALA A 140 4.68 -8.94 -2.18
N GLU A 141 3.83 -8.10 -1.57
CA GLU A 141 2.40 -8.37 -1.40
C GLU A 141 1.72 -8.66 -2.75
N PHE A 142 2.06 -7.89 -3.79
CA PHE A 142 1.50 -8.12 -5.12
C PHE A 142 1.98 -9.43 -5.76
N PHE A 143 3.23 -9.85 -5.53
CA PHE A 143 3.70 -11.18 -5.95
C PHE A 143 2.93 -12.31 -5.25
N ASP A 144 2.65 -12.17 -3.96
CA ASP A 144 1.86 -13.15 -3.20
C ASP A 144 0.43 -13.25 -3.78
N ILE A 145 -0.17 -12.11 -4.15
CA ILE A 145 -1.48 -12.06 -4.83
C ILE A 145 -1.44 -12.77 -6.19
N LEU A 146 -0.43 -12.50 -7.03
CA LEU A 146 -0.26 -13.18 -8.31
C LEU A 146 -0.13 -14.70 -8.12
N GLY A 147 0.60 -15.13 -7.09
CA GLY A 147 0.71 -16.55 -6.70
C GLY A 147 -0.65 -17.16 -6.33
N ILE A 148 -1.47 -16.44 -5.55
CA ILE A 148 -2.83 -16.87 -5.21
C ILE A 148 -3.69 -17.02 -6.46
N TYR A 149 -3.71 -16.02 -7.34
CA TYR A 149 -4.48 -16.08 -8.57
C TYR A 149 -4.01 -17.20 -9.50
N GLN A 150 -2.71 -17.42 -9.63
CA GLN A 150 -2.15 -18.51 -10.43
C GLN A 150 -2.63 -19.86 -9.88
N GLN A 151 -2.61 -20.04 -8.56
CA GLN A 151 -3.06 -21.27 -7.95
C GLN A 151 -4.57 -21.48 -8.12
N ILE A 152 -5.39 -20.43 -8.01
CA ILE A 152 -6.83 -20.52 -8.30
C ILE A 152 -7.06 -20.97 -9.75
N LEU A 153 -6.34 -20.38 -10.71
CA LEU A 153 -6.41 -20.77 -12.12
C LEU A 153 -5.98 -22.24 -12.32
N ASN A 154 -4.93 -22.68 -11.63
CA ASN A 154 -4.48 -24.08 -11.67
C ASN A 154 -5.57 -25.04 -11.14
N LEU A 155 -6.20 -24.73 -10.01
CA LEU A 155 -7.28 -25.55 -9.46
C LEU A 155 -8.48 -25.61 -10.41
N VAL A 156 -8.80 -24.49 -11.06
CA VAL A 156 -9.86 -24.44 -12.09
C VAL A 156 -9.50 -25.30 -13.31
N ILE A 157 -8.24 -25.33 -13.73
CA ILE A 157 -7.77 -26.26 -14.79
C ILE A 157 -7.85 -27.71 -14.32
N ASN A 158 -7.50 -28.02 -13.07
CA ASN A 158 -7.62 -29.38 -12.54
C ASN A 158 -9.08 -29.86 -12.52
N VAL A 159 -10.03 -28.96 -12.27
CA VAL A 159 -11.47 -29.28 -12.42
C VAL A 159 -11.78 -29.74 -13.84
N ILE A 160 -11.30 -28.98 -14.84
CA ILE A 160 -11.50 -29.29 -16.26
C ILE A 160 -10.88 -30.65 -16.58
N GLU A 161 -9.62 -30.85 -16.23
CA GLU A 161 -8.86 -32.04 -16.63
C GLU A 161 -9.25 -33.30 -15.87
N GLY A 162 -9.54 -33.18 -14.57
CA GLY A 162 -9.77 -34.32 -13.68
C GLY A 162 -11.20 -34.84 -13.66
N HIS A 163 -12.20 -34.01 -13.97
CA HIS A 163 -13.61 -34.36 -13.72
C HIS A 163 -14.53 -34.27 -14.92
N LEU A 164 -14.13 -33.60 -16.00
CA LEU A 164 -14.99 -33.40 -17.18
C LEU A 164 -14.75 -34.47 -18.25
N SER A 165 -15.78 -34.76 -19.05
CA SER A 165 -15.62 -35.60 -20.24
C SER A 165 -14.83 -34.87 -21.33
N GLU A 166 -14.14 -35.62 -22.18
CA GLU A 166 -13.34 -35.04 -23.29
C GLU A 166 -14.15 -34.10 -24.19
N GLU A 167 -15.41 -34.42 -24.47
CA GLU A 167 -16.31 -33.55 -25.24
C GLU A 167 -16.54 -32.21 -24.53
N ARG A 168 -16.82 -32.21 -23.22
CA ARG A 168 -17.04 -30.99 -22.45
C ARG A 168 -15.76 -30.18 -22.29
N LYS A 169 -14.61 -30.85 -22.05
CA LYS A 169 -13.30 -30.19 -22.01
C LYS A 169 -13.03 -29.41 -23.29
N GLU A 170 -13.28 -30.02 -24.45
CA GLU A 170 -13.07 -29.36 -25.74
C GLU A 170 -13.94 -28.10 -25.88
N ILE A 171 -15.22 -28.18 -25.54
CA ILE A 171 -16.13 -27.02 -25.59
C ILE A 171 -15.63 -25.87 -24.69
N ILE A 172 -15.23 -26.20 -23.47
CA ILE A 172 -14.71 -25.21 -22.51
C ILE A 172 -13.40 -24.60 -23.02
N TYR A 173 -12.48 -25.40 -23.55
CA TYR A 173 -11.21 -24.89 -24.08
C TYR A 173 -11.40 -23.96 -25.27
N VAL A 174 -12.30 -24.29 -26.20
CA VAL A 174 -12.65 -23.40 -27.31
C VAL A 174 -13.18 -22.06 -26.79
N LYS A 175 -14.07 -22.07 -25.77
CA LYS A 175 -14.59 -20.85 -25.16
C LYS A 175 -13.49 -20.02 -24.48
N ILE A 176 -12.58 -20.66 -23.74
CA ILE A 176 -11.44 -19.98 -23.10
C ILE A 176 -10.51 -19.37 -24.16
N GLU A 177 -10.18 -20.09 -25.23
CA GLU A 177 -9.34 -19.58 -26.32
C GLU A 177 -9.97 -18.37 -27.02
N GLN A 178 -11.28 -18.42 -27.28
CA GLN A 178 -12.01 -17.28 -27.85
C GLN A 178 -11.99 -16.08 -26.91
N MET A 179 -12.19 -16.30 -25.60
CA MET A 179 -12.08 -15.28 -24.58
C MET A 179 -10.68 -14.64 -24.59
N PHE A 180 -9.61 -15.42 -24.67
CA PHE A 180 -8.23 -14.89 -24.73
C PHE A 180 -7.92 -14.12 -25.99
N LYS A 181 -8.41 -14.58 -27.15
CA LYS A 181 -8.29 -13.84 -28.40
C LYS A 181 -8.96 -12.47 -28.30
N HIS A 182 -10.11 -12.39 -27.64
CA HIS A 182 -10.78 -11.11 -27.39
C HIS A 182 -9.99 -10.26 -26.39
N TYR A 183 -9.57 -10.85 -25.27
CA TYR A 183 -8.79 -10.20 -24.21
C TYR A 183 -7.53 -9.52 -24.75
N SER A 184 -6.74 -10.26 -25.54
CA SER A 184 -5.48 -9.77 -26.13
C SER A 184 -5.66 -8.55 -27.05
N ASN A 185 -6.88 -8.35 -27.56
CA ASN A 185 -7.20 -7.24 -28.46
C ASN A 185 -7.78 -6.00 -27.75
N LEU A 186 -8.07 -6.09 -26.45
CA LEU A 186 -8.62 -4.98 -25.68
C LEU A 186 -7.64 -3.80 -25.62
N GLU A 187 -8.17 -2.58 -25.68
CA GLU A 187 -7.35 -1.36 -25.62
C GLU A 187 -6.58 -1.26 -24.30
N ILE A 188 -7.15 -1.75 -23.20
CA ILE A 188 -6.48 -1.77 -21.89
C ILE A 188 -5.23 -2.66 -21.90
N VAL A 189 -5.24 -3.78 -22.62
CA VAL A 189 -4.07 -4.68 -22.75
C VAL A 189 -3.01 -4.02 -23.62
N LYS A 190 -3.41 -3.31 -24.67
CA LYS A 190 -2.47 -2.55 -25.52
C LYS A 190 -1.79 -1.41 -24.77
N LYS A 191 -2.49 -0.77 -23.83
CA LYS A 191 -1.95 0.32 -22.99
C LYS A 191 -1.11 -0.16 -21.81
N ASN A 192 -1.25 -1.41 -21.40
CA ASN A 192 -0.54 -1.97 -20.24
C ASN A 192 0.25 -3.22 -20.67
N PRO A 193 1.53 -3.08 -21.05
CA PRO A 193 2.34 -4.17 -21.62
C PRO A 193 2.39 -5.42 -20.75
N GLU A 194 2.39 -5.29 -19.42
CA GLU A 194 2.41 -6.42 -18.50
C GLU A 194 1.18 -7.33 -18.62
N LEU A 195 0.01 -6.79 -19.00
CA LEU A 195 -1.19 -7.61 -19.25
C LEU A 195 -1.02 -8.55 -20.44
N SER A 196 -0.16 -8.21 -21.40
CA SER A 196 0.10 -9.07 -22.56
C SER A 196 0.91 -10.33 -22.20
N LYS A 197 1.49 -10.38 -21.00
CA LYS A 197 2.22 -11.55 -20.49
C LYS A 197 1.31 -12.64 -19.91
N ILE A 198 0.02 -12.36 -19.76
CA ILE A 198 -0.99 -13.36 -19.38
C ILE A 198 -1.22 -14.28 -20.57
N THR A 199 -0.88 -15.57 -20.40
CA THR A 199 -1.04 -16.56 -21.46
C THR A 199 -1.92 -17.73 -21.02
N PHE A 200 -2.47 -18.42 -22.01
CA PHE A 200 -3.21 -19.66 -21.82
C PHE A 200 -2.83 -20.65 -22.93
N GLU A 201 -2.45 -21.86 -22.53
CA GLU A 201 -2.16 -22.97 -23.43
C GLU A 201 -2.82 -24.23 -22.88
N ARG A 202 -3.58 -24.98 -23.69
CA ARG A 202 -4.37 -26.14 -23.20
C ARG A 202 -3.56 -27.15 -22.37
N ARG A 203 -2.30 -27.41 -22.75
CA ARG A 203 -1.43 -28.38 -22.09
C ARG A 203 -0.81 -27.90 -20.78
N VAL A 204 -0.70 -26.59 -20.60
CA VAL A 204 0.01 -25.96 -19.48
C VAL A 204 -0.97 -25.28 -18.52
N GLY A 205 -2.12 -24.84 -19.03
CA GLY A 205 -3.07 -24.00 -18.33
C GLY A 205 -2.74 -22.52 -18.52
N PHE A 206 -3.04 -21.74 -17.47
CA PHE A 206 -2.81 -20.31 -17.44
C PHE A 206 -1.40 -19.99 -16.94
N ASN A 207 -0.83 -18.89 -17.40
CA ASN A 207 0.37 -18.32 -16.81
C ASN A 207 0.20 -16.80 -16.63
N ILE A 208 0.25 -16.36 -15.38
CA ILE A 208 0.24 -14.95 -14.99
C ILE A 208 1.46 -14.55 -14.15
N ILE A 209 2.30 -15.50 -13.75
CA ILE A 209 3.46 -15.25 -12.89
C ILE A 209 4.59 -14.47 -13.58
N ASN A 210 4.53 -14.36 -14.91
CA ASN A 210 5.49 -13.60 -15.71
C ASN A 210 5.27 -12.08 -15.64
N ILE A 211 4.20 -11.62 -15.00
CA ILE A 211 3.93 -10.20 -14.77
C ILE A 211 5.01 -9.65 -13.84
N ASP A 212 5.58 -8.51 -14.23
CA ASP A 212 6.53 -7.76 -13.42
C ASP A 212 5.80 -6.64 -12.66
N PRO A 213 5.62 -6.77 -11.34
CA PRO A 213 4.91 -5.78 -10.51
C PRO A 213 5.56 -4.40 -10.53
N MET A 214 6.85 -4.31 -10.86
CA MET A 214 7.57 -3.04 -10.91
C MET A 214 7.22 -2.19 -12.13
N ASN A 215 6.63 -2.82 -13.15
CA ASN A 215 6.39 -2.23 -14.48
C ASN A 215 4.90 -2.15 -14.82
N CYS A 216 4.00 -2.33 -13.85
CA CYS A 216 2.55 -2.22 -14.06
C CYS A 216 1.83 -1.39 -13.01
N ASP A 217 0.65 -0.92 -13.39
CA ASP A 217 -0.38 -0.52 -12.43
C ASP A 217 -1.01 -1.80 -11.83
N MET A 218 -0.64 -2.10 -10.59
CA MET A 218 -1.05 -3.29 -9.85
C MET A 218 -2.58 -3.42 -9.75
N PHE A 219 -3.29 -2.31 -9.55
CA PHE A 219 -4.76 -2.31 -9.43
C PHE A 219 -5.42 -2.66 -10.76
N ILE A 220 -4.91 -2.12 -11.87
CA ILE A 220 -5.41 -2.47 -13.21
C ILE A 220 -5.19 -3.95 -13.48
N VAL A 221 -4.00 -4.46 -13.19
CA VAL A 221 -3.65 -5.87 -13.41
C VAL A 221 -4.53 -6.80 -12.59
N GLU A 222 -4.66 -6.54 -11.30
CA GLU A 222 -5.50 -7.30 -10.38
C GLU A 222 -6.94 -7.39 -10.90
N LYS A 223 -7.52 -6.26 -11.27
CA LYS A 223 -8.88 -6.18 -11.82
C LYS A 223 -9.04 -7.02 -13.09
N GLN A 224 -8.04 -7.03 -13.98
CA GLN A 224 -8.10 -7.84 -15.20
C GLN A 224 -8.00 -9.34 -14.91
N ILE A 225 -7.11 -9.76 -13.99
CA ILE A 225 -6.97 -11.17 -13.62
C ILE A 225 -8.24 -11.68 -12.94
N LEU A 226 -8.82 -10.91 -12.01
CA LEU A 226 -10.10 -11.25 -11.39
C LEU A 226 -11.22 -11.37 -12.43
N GLY A 227 -11.25 -10.49 -13.42
CA GLY A 227 -12.19 -10.56 -14.54
C GLY A 227 -12.03 -11.85 -15.37
N LEU A 228 -10.79 -12.29 -15.59
CA LEU A 228 -10.49 -13.56 -16.26
C LEU A 228 -10.97 -14.74 -15.42
N ILE A 229 -10.58 -14.83 -14.15
CA ILE A 229 -11.00 -15.90 -13.22
C ILE A 229 -12.52 -16.01 -13.20
N ARG A 230 -13.21 -14.87 -13.06
CA ARG A 230 -14.67 -14.81 -13.09
C ARG A 230 -15.26 -15.45 -14.33
N ARG A 231 -14.79 -15.03 -15.51
CA ARG A 231 -15.34 -15.49 -16.78
C ARG A 231 -15.07 -16.97 -17.03
N ILE A 232 -13.93 -17.49 -16.57
CA ILE A 232 -13.62 -18.93 -16.68
C ILE A 232 -14.55 -19.76 -15.79
N VAL A 233 -14.77 -19.31 -14.54
CA VAL A 233 -15.69 -19.98 -13.62
C VAL A 233 -17.13 -19.93 -14.15
N GLU A 234 -17.54 -18.82 -14.77
CA GLU A 234 -18.84 -18.68 -15.43
C GLU A 234 -18.96 -19.68 -16.61
N ILE A 235 -17.96 -19.76 -17.50
CA ILE A 235 -17.92 -20.77 -18.58
C ILE A 235 -18.09 -22.18 -18.03
N LEU A 236 -17.41 -22.53 -16.94
CA LEU A 236 -17.56 -23.84 -16.32
C LEU A 236 -18.96 -24.10 -15.79
N LYS A 237 -19.56 -23.13 -15.11
CA LYS A 237 -20.93 -23.24 -14.58
C LYS A 237 -21.98 -23.34 -15.68
N GLU A 238 -21.77 -22.67 -16.81
CA GLU A 238 -22.63 -22.73 -17.98
C GLU A 238 -22.58 -24.11 -18.66
N GLU A 239 -21.39 -24.65 -18.91
CA GLU A 239 -21.21 -25.87 -19.69
C GLU A 239 -21.43 -27.16 -18.89
N GLU A 240 -20.95 -27.20 -17.65
CA GLU A 240 -21.05 -28.39 -16.79
C GLU A 240 -22.34 -28.36 -15.93
N GLY A 241 -22.86 -27.16 -15.68
CA GLY A 241 -23.98 -26.92 -14.78
C GLY A 241 -23.53 -26.57 -13.36
N TYR A 242 -24.29 -25.68 -12.72
CA TYR A 242 -23.94 -25.11 -11.42
C TYR A 242 -23.63 -26.14 -10.31
N PHE A 243 -24.52 -27.11 -10.06
CA PHE A 243 -24.33 -28.09 -8.98
C PHE A 243 -23.15 -29.05 -9.22
N PRO A 244 -23.00 -29.62 -10.44
CA PRO A 244 -21.78 -30.36 -10.79
C PRO A 244 -20.49 -29.55 -10.61
N SER A 245 -20.44 -28.31 -11.11
CA SER A 245 -19.27 -27.44 -10.96
C SER A 245 -18.95 -27.18 -9.49
N LEU A 246 -19.95 -26.88 -8.65
CA LEU A 246 -19.75 -26.70 -7.21
C LEU A 246 -19.16 -27.96 -6.55
N LYS A 247 -19.66 -29.15 -6.91
CA LYS A 247 -19.11 -30.42 -6.41
C LYS A 247 -17.64 -30.59 -6.79
N TYR A 248 -17.25 -30.21 -8.01
CA TYR A 248 -15.86 -30.30 -8.44
C TYR A 248 -14.96 -29.26 -7.78
N PHE A 249 -15.45 -28.04 -7.56
CA PHE A 249 -14.72 -27.01 -6.80
C PHE A 249 -14.39 -27.47 -5.37
N VAL A 250 -15.32 -28.18 -4.72
CA VAL A 250 -15.07 -28.81 -3.42
C VAL A 250 -14.01 -29.91 -3.54
N LYS A 251 -14.12 -30.80 -4.53
CA LYS A 251 -13.17 -31.91 -4.72
C LYS A 251 -11.74 -31.46 -5.02
N GLU A 252 -11.59 -30.36 -5.77
CA GLU A 252 -10.29 -29.76 -6.10
C GLU A 252 -9.82 -28.78 -5.01
N ASN A 253 -10.40 -28.84 -3.80
CA ASN A 253 -9.97 -28.09 -2.62
C ASN A 253 -9.88 -26.55 -2.84
N ILE A 254 -10.71 -26.00 -3.73
CA ILE A 254 -10.71 -24.54 -4.00
C ILE A 254 -11.04 -23.79 -2.72
N PHE A 255 -12.04 -24.24 -1.96
CA PHE A 255 -12.45 -23.57 -0.73
C PHE A 255 -11.39 -23.69 0.38
N ASP A 256 -10.74 -24.85 0.51
CA ASP A 256 -9.64 -25.02 1.48
C ASP A 256 -8.48 -24.09 1.15
N TYR A 257 -8.18 -23.91 -0.14
CA TYR A 257 -7.16 -22.97 -0.60
C TYR A 257 -7.53 -21.51 -0.26
N LEU A 258 -8.79 -21.11 -0.50
CA LEU A 258 -9.26 -19.76 -0.14
C LEU A 258 -9.20 -19.53 1.37
N MET A 259 -9.61 -20.52 2.18
CA MET A 259 -9.57 -20.44 3.64
C MET A 259 -8.13 -20.39 4.18
N SER A 260 -7.21 -21.15 3.58
CA SER A 260 -5.79 -21.14 3.96
C SER A 260 -5.13 -19.77 3.71
N ASN A 261 -5.67 -19.00 2.77
CA ASN A 261 -5.21 -17.64 2.44
C ASN A 261 -6.16 -16.54 2.97
N PHE A 262 -6.99 -16.85 3.97
CA PHE A 262 -8.05 -15.95 4.45
C PHE A 262 -7.54 -14.55 4.82
N ASN A 263 -6.49 -14.44 5.63
CA ASN A 263 -5.99 -13.15 6.12
C ASN A 263 -5.59 -12.24 4.94
N LEU A 264 -4.72 -12.75 4.06
CA LEU A 264 -4.24 -12.00 2.89
C LEU A 264 -5.39 -11.62 1.96
N LEU A 265 -6.32 -12.55 1.67
CA LEU A 265 -7.48 -12.26 0.84
C LEU A 265 -8.46 -11.27 1.48
N ASN A 266 -8.56 -11.25 2.81
CA ASN A 266 -9.46 -10.36 3.54
C ASN A 266 -8.91 -8.94 3.61
N ASP A 267 -7.60 -8.78 3.85
CA ASP A 267 -6.92 -7.48 3.84
C ASP A 267 -7.05 -6.77 2.48
N LEU A 268 -7.17 -7.56 1.41
CA LEU A 268 -7.35 -7.09 0.04
C LEU A 268 -8.82 -6.96 -0.39
N ASN A 269 -9.80 -7.25 0.49
CA ASN A 269 -11.23 -7.29 0.17
C ASN A 269 -11.61 -8.29 -0.95
N LEU A 270 -10.79 -9.33 -1.16
CA LEU A 270 -10.96 -10.34 -2.22
C LEU A 270 -11.68 -11.60 -1.75
N PHE A 271 -11.60 -11.91 -0.45
CA PHE A 271 -12.13 -13.17 0.10
C PHE A 271 -13.62 -13.34 -0.23
N THR A 272 -14.44 -12.34 0.10
CA THR A 272 -15.89 -12.36 -0.16
C THR A 272 -16.20 -12.48 -1.66
N PHE A 273 -15.44 -11.77 -2.50
CA PHE A 273 -15.61 -11.83 -3.96
C PHE A 273 -15.36 -13.25 -4.49
N LEU A 274 -14.23 -13.85 -4.13
CA LEU A 274 -13.86 -15.19 -4.60
C LEU A 274 -14.83 -16.25 -4.07
N LEU A 275 -15.24 -16.14 -2.80
CA LEU A 275 -16.23 -17.04 -2.20
C LEU A 275 -17.57 -16.98 -2.97
N GLN A 276 -18.07 -15.77 -3.23
CA GLN A 276 -19.29 -15.57 -4.02
C GLN A 276 -19.13 -16.09 -5.44
N LEU A 277 -17.98 -15.86 -6.06
CA LEU A 277 -17.72 -16.30 -7.43
C LEU A 277 -17.86 -17.82 -7.56
N PHE A 278 -17.36 -18.61 -6.60
CA PHE A 278 -17.48 -20.06 -6.66
C PHE A 278 -18.84 -20.57 -6.15
N LEU A 279 -19.41 -19.95 -5.12
CA LEU A 279 -20.66 -20.41 -4.48
C LEU A 279 -21.96 -19.92 -5.12
N MET A 280 -22.00 -18.77 -5.79
CA MET A 280 -23.26 -18.24 -6.32
C MET A 280 -23.55 -18.77 -7.71
N LYS A 281 -24.84 -18.84 -8.06
CA LYS A 281 -25.30 -19.31 -9.37
C LYS A 281 -25.04 -18.28 -10.46
#